data_AF-A0A9E2P0L8-F1
#
_entry.id   AF-A0A9E2P0L8-F1
#
_cell.length_a   1.000
_cell.length_b   1.000
_cell.length_c   1.000
_cell.angle_alpha   90.00
_cell.angle_beta   90.00
_cell.angle_gamma   90.00
#
_symmetry.space_group_name_H-M   'P 1'
#
loop_
_entity.id
_entity.type
_entity.pdbx_description
1 polymer ?
#
loop_
_entity_poly.entity_id
_entity_poly.type
_entity_poly.pdbx_seq_one_letter_code
_entity_poly.pdbx_strand_id
1 'polypeptide(L)'
;MNIQTLVRLPFLWGRTAFKKEHWSQINLIVGPNGSGKTLLAQELAVQFQAAGLKVSFLRSEKTDEEKLLHTLKDNAVVREKIETVLSGMFGKSIRFEEHEDGSFVPFVINKARGVEYNLREGECHGLKEILKLLVALYSTEEDCLIFDEPELHLHPQFQMFFISEIRKVSKEFQKKMIIIITHSPFFIDLPTPEDLIGVIVCHVNRVPTHIDKLTKEDRLLFSRFLPRFNTYHKQFFFSDNQIFVEGYTDQQMLSGLLKLTDSWYASVGTGIIDVGGKDELGVFCKVCSLLGTDGRIIADLDSLFRGKLRDVVCEDSRTVMWLEKQREKQDEFYNQLFPDLGREESVTLDHLIVRLEQYLTDFGNALLCIHESVPQELALLIEKLKNLYDKYANVEDLDTYKAVLLQGINGLGAQLYDFVPKKIGATVPMIKNLSSLIFAAAAAARVYILPKGCIEHYYVENHIQYMPIAGKDRLFHTEKEHLLKSSPHELRIQYRELIEILEQACAREPG
;
A
#
# COMPACT_ATOMS: atom_id res chain seq x y z
N MET A 1 13.06 10.51 -21.33
CA MET A 1 14.11 10.17 -22.33
C MET A 1 13.83 8.78 -22.87
N ASN A 2 14.11 8.50 -24.14
CA ASN A 2 13.91 7.16 -24.72
C ASN A 2 15.28 6.51 -24.92
N ILE A 3 15.64 5.60 -24.03
CA ILE A 3 16.89 4.84 -24.08
C ILE A 3 16.54 3.40 -23.73
N GLN A 4 16.73 2.50 -24.70
CA GLN A 4 16.48 1.08 -24.49
C GLN A 4 17.58 0.49 -23.62
N THR A 5 17.22 0.03 -22.44
CA THR A 5 18.15 -0.67 -21.53
C THR A 5 17.77 -2.14 -21.39
N LEU A 6 18.79 -2.98 -21.23
CA LEU A 6 18.66 -4.42 -21.01
C LEU A 6 19.69 -4.86 -19.97
N VAL A 7 19.28 -4.99 -18.71
CA VAL A 7 20.18 -5.40 -17.61
C VAL A 7 19.98 -6.88 -17.32
N ARG A 8 21.09 -7.62 -17.18
CA ARG A 8 21.10 -9.05 -16.85
C ARG A 8 21.97 -9.27 -15.61
N LEU A 9 21.36 -9.73 -14.52
CA LEU A 9 22.05 -10.14 -13.31
C LEU A 9 21.73 -11.61 -13.00
N PRO A 10 22.42 -12.60 -13.63
CA PRO A 10 22.02 -14.01 -13.56
C PRO A 10 22.02 -14.61 -12.16
N PHE A 11 22.88 -14.12 -11.26
CA PHE A 11 22.93 -14.58 -9.87
C PHE A 11 21.73 -14.11 -9.04
N LEU A 12 20.99 -13.08 -9.46
CA LEU A 12 19.77 -12.60 -8.82
C LEU A 12 18.51 -13.03 -9.58
N TRP A 13 18.54 -13.02 -10.91
CA TRP A 13 17.33 -13.13 -11.74
C TRP A 13 17.34 -14.35 -12.68
N GLY A 14 18.34 -15.22 -12.57
CA GLY A 14 18.50 -16.39 -13.43
C GLY A 14 18.64 -16.01 -14.90
N ARG A 15 17.72 -16.48 -15.75
CA ARG A 15 17.73 -16.21 -17.20
C ARG A 15 16.97 -14.95 -17.60
N THR A 16 16.27 -14.33 -16.65
CA THR A 16 15.45 -13.15 -16.93
C THR A 16 16.30 -11.87 -16.95
N ALA A 17 15.76 -10.81 -17.56
CA ALA A 17 16.46 -9.55 -17.75
C ALA A 17 15.49 -8.39 -17.51
N PHE A 18 15.99 -7.34 -16.86
CA PHE A 18 15.25 -6.09 -16.73
C PHE A 18 15.32 -5.32 -18.04
N LYS A 19 14.18 -4.81 -18.51
CA LYS A 19 14.06 -4.02 -19.73
C LYS A 19 13.25 -2.77 -19.43
N LYS A 20 13.72 -1.60 -19.88
CA LYS A 20 12.96 -0.36 -19.84
C LYS A 20 13.42 0.56 -20.97
N GLU A 21 12.48 1.21 -21.64
CA GLU A 21 12.78 2.10 -22.77
C GLU A 21 12.46 3.56 -22.45
N HIS A 22 11.36 3.79 -21.72
CA HIS A 22 10.88 5.12 -21.37
C HIS A 22 11.32 5.49 -19.96
N TRP A 23 12.14 6.53 -19.86
CA TRP A 23 12.68 7.05 -18.60
C TRP A 23 12.07 8.40 -18.27
N SER A 24 11.60 8.54 -17.03
CA SER A 24 11.14 9.80 -16.47
C SER A 24 12.33 10.71 -16.17
N GLN A 25 12.08 11.99 -15.90
CA GLN A 25 13.14 12.90 -15.43
C GLN A 25 13.66 12.49 -14.05
N ILE A 26 12.75 12.08 -13.17
CA ILE A 26 13.06 11.54 -11.85
C ILE A 26 12.66 10.07 -11.86
N ASN A 27 13.58 9.19 -11.52
CA ASN A 27 13.33 7.76 -11.41
C ASN A 27 13.77 7.29 -10.02
N LEU A 28 12.95 6.46 -9.40
CA LEU A 28 13.17 5.94 -8.05
C LEU A 28 13.42 4.44 -8.15
N ILE A 29 14.53 3.95 -7.59
CA ILE A 29 14.83 2.54 -7.45
C ILE A 29 14.64 2.17 -5.99
N VAL A 30 13.62 1.34 -5.72
CA VAL A 30 13.17 0.99 -4.38
C VAL A 30 13.07 -0.54 -4.23
N GLY A 31 12.88 -1.01 -3.00
CA GLY A 31 12.75 -2.44 -2.70
C GLY A 31 13.59 -2.90 -1.49
N PRO A 32 13.38 -4.13 -1.02
CA PRO A 32 14.01 -4.65 0.19
C PRO A 32 15.54 -4.73 0.12
N ASN A 33 16.17 -4.91 1.28
CA ASN A 33 17.62 -5.11 1.37
C ASN A 33 18.02 -6.39 0.60
N GLY A 34 19.11 -6.32 -0.15
CA GLY A 34 19.60 -7.47 -0.94
C GLY A 34 18.88 -7.72 -2.28
N SER A 35 17.92 -6.88 -2.69
CA SER A 35 17.24 -7.01 -4.00
C SER A 35 18.07 -6.57 -5.21
N GLY A 36 19.31 -6.10 -5.00
CA GLY A 36 20.22 -5.72 -6.09
C GLY A 36 20.03 -4.31 -6.66
N LYS A 37 19.38 -3.38 -5.94
CA LYS A 37 19.14 -1.99 -6.36
C LYS A 37 20.41 -1.27 -6.86
N THR A 38 21.47 -1.27 -6.07
CA THR A 38 22.74 -0.63 -6.43
C THR A 38 23.38 -1.26 -7.67
N LEU A 39 23.33 -2.59 -7.79
CA LEU A 39 23.85 -3.32 -8.95
C LEU A 39 23.08 -2.99 -10.22
N LEU A 40 21.74 -2.94 -10.14
CA LEU A 40 20.89 -2.49 -11.24
C LEU A 40 21.29 -1.08 -11.68
N ALA A 41 21.45 -0.15 -10.74
CA ALA A 41 21.81 1.23 -11.06
C ALA A 41 23.21 1.37 -11.67
N GLN A 42 24.18 0.57 -11.21
CA GLN A 42 25.53 0.54 -11.81
C GLN A 42 25.49 0.07 -13.27
N GLU A 43 24.75 -1.00 -13.56
CA GLU A 43 24.59 -1.48 -14.94
C GLU A 43 23.85 -0.48 -15.82
N LEU A 44 22.83 0.19 -15.29
CA LEU A 44 22.14 1.28 -15.98
C LEU A 44 23.09 2.44 -16.29
N ALA A 45 23.97 2.81 -15.35
CA ALA A 45 24.96 3.86 -15.57
C ALA A 45 25.88 3.55 -16.76
N VAL A 46 26.38 2.30 -16.85
CA VAL A 46 27.22 1.84 -17.97
C VAL A 46 26.48 1.93 -19.30
N GLN A 47 25.21 1.51 -19.33
CA GLN A 47 24.40 1.56 -20.56
C GLN A 47 24.06 2.99 -20.97
N PHE A 48 23.77 3.89 -20.03
CA PHE A 48 23.56 5.30 -20.31
C PHE A 48 24.83 5.98 -20.84
N GLN A 49 26.00 5.65 -20.30
CA GLN A 49 27.29 6.12 -20.84
C GLN A 49 27.52 5.60 -22.27
N ALA A 50 27.23 4.31 -22.53
CA ALA A 50 27.32 3.72 -23.87
C ALA A 50 26.34 4.38 -24.87
N ALA A 51 25.21 4.89 -24.39
CA ALA A 51 24.26 5.66 -25.18
C ALA A 51 24.68 7.14 -25.39
N GLY A 52 25.84 7.54 -24.88
CA GLY A 52 26.43 8.88 -25.06
C GLY A 52 26.06 9.90 -23.98
N LEU A 53 25.43 9.49 -22.88
CA LEU A 53 25.14 10.39 -21.76
C LEU A 53 26.36 10.58 -20.87
N LYS A 54 26.57 11.80 -20.40
CA LYS A 54 27.47 12.07 -19.27
C LYS A 54 26.76 11.65 -17.98
N VAL A 55 27.25 10.59 -17.34
CA VAL A 55 26.65 10.02 -16.12
C VAL A 55 27.56 10.23 -14.93
N SER A 56 27.03 10.78 -13.84
CA SER A 56 27.68 10.85 -12.52
C SER A 56 26.97 9.94 -11.53
N PHE A 57 27.74 9.09 -10.84
CA PHE A 57 27.25 8.17 -9.83
C PHE A 57 27.78 8.57 -8.47
N LEU A 58 26.89 9.01 -7.58
CA LEU A 58 27.20 9.57 -6.28
C LEU A 58 26.82 8.57 -5.19
N ARG A 59 27.81 8.18 -4.39
CA ARG A 59 27.64 7.38 -3.16
C ARG A 59 27.97 8.23 -1.95
N SER A 60 27.14 8.16 -0.91
CA SER A 60 27.31 8.93 0.33
C SER A 60 28.75 8.78 0.91
N GLU A 61 29.35 7.58 0.82
CA GLU A 61 30.67 7.31 1.40
C GLU A 61 31.88 7.85 0.59
N LYS A 62 31.74 8.20 -0.70
CA LYS A 62 32.90 8.37 -1.61
C LYS A 62 33.05 9.76 -2.24
N THR A 63 32.38 10.78 -1.71
CA THR A 63 32.49 12.13 -2.30
C THR A 63 33.74 12.85 -1.76
N ASP A 64 34.69 13.16 -2.65
CA ASP A 64 35.90 13.95 -2.35
C ASP A 64 35.51 15.33 -1.80
N GLU A 65 35.71 15.55 -0.49
CA GLU A 65 35.44 16.85 0.14
C GLU A 65 36.26 17.98 -0.50
N GLU A 66 37.48 17.68 -0.96
CA GLU A 66 38.34 18.64 -1.65
C GLU A 66 37.73 19.11 -2.98
N LYS A 67 37.13 18.21 -3.78
CA LYS A 67 36.47 18.59 -5.04
C LYS A 67 35.26 19.47 -4.82
N LEU A 68 34.50 19.21 -3.76
CA LEU A 68 33.33 20.02 -3.40
C LEU A 68 33.74 21.44 -3.01
N LEU A 69 34.76 21.56 -2.17
CA LEU A 69 35.31 22.84 -1.75
C LEU A 69 35.86 23.63 -2.95
N HIS A 70 36.58 22.95 -3.86
CA HIS A 70 37.06 23.56 -5.11
C HIS A 70 35.90 24.06 -5.98
N THR A 71 34.84 23.26 -6.14
CA THR A 71 33.65 23.64 -6.92
C THR A 71 32.97 24.88 -6.34
N LEU A 72 32.86 24.95 -5.00
CA LEU A 72 32.28 26.11 -4.30
C LEU A 72 33.15 27.37 -4.41
N LYS A 73 34.48 27.23 -4.45
CA LYS A 73 35.41 28.35 -4.66
C LYS A 73 35.32 28.90 -6.08
N ASP A 74 35.31 28.03 -7.08
CA ASP A 74 35.42 28.42 -8.49
C ASP A 74 34.10 28.85 -9.13
N ASN A 75 32.98 28.27 -8.69
CA ASN A 75 31.68 28.53 -9.28
C ASN A 75 30.81 29.42 -8.38
N ALA A 76 30.96 30.73 -8.54
CA ALA A 76 30.22 31.74 -7.78
C ALA A 76 28.69 31.58 -7.91
N VAL A 77 28.19 31.19 -9.09
CA VAL A 77 26.74 31.00 -9.34
C VAL A 77 26.20 29.84 -8.51
N VAL A 78 26.90 28.70 -8.52
CA VAL A 78 26.52 27.53 -7.71
C VAL A 78 26.62 27.87 -6.22
N ARG A 79 27.68 28.57 -5.80
CA ARG A 79 27.85 29.02 -4.42
C ARG A 79 26.70 29.90 -3.95
N GLU A 80 26.34 30.94 -4.71
CA GLU A 80 25.22 31.84 -4.38
C GLU A 80 23.88 31.10 -4.31
N LYS A 81 23.64 30.14 -5.22
CA LYS A 81 22.43 29.29 -5.19
C LYS A 81 22.39 28.46 -3.91
N ILE A 82 23.49 27.82 -3.52
CA ILE A 82 23.60 27.01 -2.30
C ILE A 82 23.44 27.87 -1.05
N GLU A 83 24.09 29.04 -0.97
CA GLU A 83 23.93 29.97 0.14
C GLU A 83 22.48 30.40 0.31
N THR A 84 21.79 30.71 -0.78
CA THR A 84 20.37 31.09 -0.77
C THR A 84 19.49 29.94 -0.28
N VAL A 85 19.70 28.75 -0.81
CA VAL A 85 18.96 27.52 -0.51
C VAL A 85 19.14 27.13 0.96
N LEU A 86 20.38 27.08 1.45
CA LEU A 86 20.70 26.80 2.85
C LEU A 86 20.17 27.91 3.77
N SER A 87 20.33 29.17 3.40
CA SER A 87 19.82 30.29 4.21
C SER A 87 18.31 30.22 4.41
N GLY A 88 17.56 29.92 3.33
CA GLY A 88 16.12 29.71 3.39
C GLY A 88 15.72 28.50 4.24
N MET A 89 16.46 27.39 4.09
CA MET A 89 16.24 26.14 4.83
C MET A 89 16.43 26.29 6.34
N PHE A 90 17.47 27.02 6.78
CA PHE A 90 17.80 27.19 8.20
C PHE A 90 17.20 28.45 8.82
N GLY A 91 16.62 29.35 8.01
CA GLY A 91 16.14 30.66 8.48
C GLY A 91 17.26 31.57 8.99
N LYS A 92 18.50 31.33 8.56
CA LYS A 92 19.71 32.06 8.97
C LYS A 92 20.43 32.57 7.72
N SER A 93 21.32 33.55 7.85
CA SER A 93 22.16 33.95 6.71
C SER A 93 23.38 33.06 6.68
N ILE A 94 23.51 32.23 5.65
CA ILE A 94 24.64 31.32 5.44
C ILE A 94 25.47 31.84 4.29
N ARG A 95 26.77 32.04 4.53
CA ARG A 95 27.75 32.45 3.53
C ARG A 95 29.00 31.62 3.63
N PHE A 96 29.68 31.35 2.52
CA PHE A 96 30.98 30.70 2.57
C PHE A 96 32.09 31.74 2.56
N GLU A 97 33.00 31.64 3.53
CA GLU A 97 34.19 32.49 3.60
C GLU A 97 35.46 31.62 3.57
N GLU A 98 36.52 32.20 3.00
CA GLU A 98 37.86 31.63 3.01
C GLU A 98 38.59 32.10 4.26
N HIS A 99 38.99 31.16 5.11
CA HIS A 99 39.79 31.44 6.30
C HIS A 99 41.26 31.62 5.94
N GLU A 100 42.02 32.22 6.86
CA GLU A 100 43.46 32.47 6.74
C GLU A 100 44.30 31.21 6.49
N ASP A 101 43.77 30.03 6.85
CA ASP A 101 44.38 28.71 6.59
C ASP A 101 44.05 28.13 5.19
N GLY A 102 43.32 28.87 4.36
CA GLY A 102 42.85 28.45 3.04
C GLY A 102 41.60 27.56 3.07
N SER A 103 41.03 27.28 4.26
CA SER A 103 39.81 26.49 4.38
C SER A 103 38.58 27.31 3.97
N PHE A 104 37.64 26.68 3.26
CA PHE A 104 36.38 27.31 2.82
C PHE A 104 35.24 26.75 3.66
N VAL A 105 34.67 27.56 4.55
CA VAL A 105 33.75 27.07 5.59
C VAL A 105 32.44 27.86 5.55
N PRO A 106 31.28 27.19 5.67
CA PRO A 106 30.02 27.88 5.80
C PRO A 106 29.94 28.59 7.16
N PHE A 107 29.66 29.88 7.09
CA PHE A 107 29.49 30.80 8.20
C PHE A 107 28.02 31.16 8.38
N VAL A 108 27.56 31.19 9.63
CA VAL A 108 26.15 31.47 9.95
C VAL A 108 26.04 32.77 10.73
N ILE A 109 25.31 33.70 10.16
CA ILE A 109 24.95 34.94 10.84
C ILE A 109 23.51 34.80 11.32
N ASN A 110 23.33 34.69 12.64
CA ASN A 110 22.01 34.76 13.25
C ASN A 110 21.53 36.21 13.29
N LYS A 111 20.71 36.61 12.32
CA LYS A 111 20.16 37.98 12.22
C LYS A 111 19.39 38.44 13.46
N ALA A 112 18.85 37.52 14.28
CA ALA A 112 18.04 37.88 15.44
C ALA A 112 18.86 38.21 16.70
N ARG A 113 20.14 37.77 16.77
CA ARG A 113 20.99 37.99 17.96
C ARG A 113 22.37 38.58 17.64
N GLY A 114 22.73 38.76 16.37
CA GLY A 114 24.04 39.26 15.97
C GLY A 114 25.20 38.36 16.41
N VAL A 115 24.91 37.08 16.68
CA VAL A 115 25.92 36.09 17.08
C VAL A 115 26.33 35.30 15.84
N GLU A 116 27.63 35.33 15.60
CA GLU A 116 28.34 34.59 14.59
C GLU A 116 28.89 33.30 15.22
N TYR A 117 28.65 32.16 14.60
CA TYR A 117 29.27 30.90 15.05
C TYR A 117 29.62 30.01 13.87
N ASN A 118 30.74 29.30 14.02
CA ASN A 118 31.19 28.32 13.04
C ASN A 118 30.29 27.08 13.10
N LEU A 119 29.70 26.69 11.97
CA LEU A 119 28.86 25.50 11.85
C LEU A 119 29.57 24.18 12.20
N ARG A 120 30.91 24.19 12.26
CA ARG A 120 31.72 23.02 12.60
C ARG A 120 31.54 22.55 14.05
N GLU A 121 31.20 23.44 14.99
CA GLU A 121 31.26 23.08 16.42
C GLU A 121 29.94 22.51 16.98
N GLY A 122 28.82 22.55 16.25
CA GLY A 122 27.52 22.12 16.80
C GLY A 122 26.54 21.37 15.87
N GLU A 123 26.64 21.45 14.53
CA GLU A 123 25.64 20.91 13.58
C GLU A 123 26.27 19.94 12.55
N CYS A 124 27.02 18.94 13.04
CA CYS A 124 28.28 18.51 12.39
C CYS A 124 28.24 17.45 11.25
N HIS A 125 27.12 16.74 11.00
CA HIS A 125 27.08 15.69 9.97
C HIS A 125 25.99 15.88 8.91
N GLY A 126 24.72 16.08 9.29
CA GLY A 126 23.63 16.24 8.33
C GLY A 126 23.76 17.47 7.43
N LEU A 127 24.35 18.57 7.92
CA LEU A 127 24.59 19.76 7.11
C LEU A 127 25.68 19.53 6.05
N LYS A 128 26.74 18.80 6.43
CA LYS A 128 27.80 18.44 5.47
C LYS A 128 27.18 17.59 4.38
N GLU A 129 26.38 16.59 4.73
CA GLU A 129 25.77 15.70 3.75
C GLU A 129 24.83 16.42 2.79
N ILE A 130 23.93 17.27 3.29
CA ILE A 130 23.04 18.04 2.41
C ILE A 130 23.83 19.00 1.51
N LEU A 131 24.91 19.60 2.00
CA LEU A 131 25.79 20.43 1.18
C LEU A 131 26.43 19.62 0.05
N LYS A 132 26.96 18.42 0.33
CA LYS A 132 27.54 17.51 -0.68
C LYS A 132 26.53 17.24 -1.80
N LEU A 133 25.30 16.90 -1.42
CA LEU A 133 24.21 16.60 -2.33
C LEU A 133 23.76 17.81 -3.16
N LEU A 134 23.65 18.99 -2.54
CA LEU A 134 23.27 20.23 -3.23
C LEU A 134 24.35 20.69 -4.21
N VAL A 135 25.63 20.61 -3.83
CA VAL A 135 26.74 20.88 -4.77
C VAL A 135 26.62 19.95 -5.95
N ALA A 136 26.53 18.63 -5.73
CA ALA A 136 26.44 17.67 -6.82
C ALA A 136 25.19 17.84 -7.70
N LEU A 137 24.06 18.29 -7.13
CA LEU A 137 22.85 18.58 -7.89
C LEU A 137 23.02 19.82 -8.79
N TYR A 138 23.67 20.87 -8.30
CA TYR A 138 23.78 22.17 -8.97
C TYR A 138 25.03 22.37 -9.82
N SER A 139 26.13 21.69 -9.52
CA SER A 139 27.41 21.88 -10.21
C SER A 139 27.55 21.10 -11.51
N THR A 140 26.65 20.15 -11.75
CA THR A 140 26.85 19.09 -12.74
C THR A 140 26.21 19.44 -14.09
N GLU A 141 27.04 19.48 -15.15
CA GLU A 141 26.63 19.52 -16.56
C GLU A 141 26.17 18.14 -17.07
N GLU A 142 26.18 17.14 -16.21
CA GLU A 142 25.85 15.76 -16.52
C GLU A 142 24.40 15.60 -16.96
N ASP A 143 24.21 14.79 -18.00
CA ASP A 143 22.90 14.43 -18.53
C ASP A 143 22.16 13.49 -17.56
N CYS A 144 22.88 12.71 -16.76
CA CYS A 144 22.32 11.78 -15.78
C CYS A 144 23.04 11.84 -14.42
N LEU A 145 22.28 12.03 -13.35
CA LEU A 145 22.74 11.92 -11.97
C LEU A 145 22.13 10.69 -11.30
N ILE A 146 22.97 9.91 -10.62
CA ILE A 146 22.52 8.77 -9.82
C ILE A 146 22.93 8.98 -8.37
N PHE A 147 21.96 9.03 -7.47
CA PHE A 147 22.16 9.13 -6.03
C PHE A 147 21.89 7.76 -5.39
N ASP A 148 22.90 7.20 -4.73
CA ASP A 148 22.82 5.91 -4.02
C ASP A 148 22.73 6.15 -2.52
N GLU A 149 21.55 5.89 -1.96
CA GLU A 149 21.19 6.07 -0.55
C GLU A 149 21.47 7.50 -0.03
N PRO A 150 20.92 8.56 -0.67
CA PRO A 150 21.15 9.94 -0.23
C PRO A 150 20.59 10.23 1.17
N GLU A 151 19.74 9.36 1.72
CA GLU A 151 19.24 9.47 3.10
C GLU A 151 20.27 9.21 4.20
N LEU A 152 21.40 8.57 3.89
CA LEU A 152 22.41 8.25 4.90
C LEU A 152 22.91 9.53 5.57
N HIS A 153 22.85 9.56 6.91
CA HIS A 153 23.20 10.73 7.72
C HIS A 153 22.35 12.01 7.51
N LEU A 154 21.26 11.95 6.74
CA LEU A 154 20.31 13.07 6.60
C LEU A 154 19.10 12.92 7.53
N HIS A 155 18.76 14.00 8.22
CA HIS A 155 17.48 14.10 8.92
C HIS A 155 16.30 14.06 7.93
N PRO A 156 15.13 13.46 8.27
CA PRO A 156 13.97 13.39 7.37
C PRO A 156 13.55 14.72 6.74
N GLN A 157 13.63 15.82 7.50
CA GLN A 157 13.34 17.17 6.98
C GLN A 157 14.26 17.54 5.81
N PHE A 158 15.53 17.14 5.85
CA PHE A 158 16.51 17.47 4.82
C PHE A 158 16.33 16.57 3.59
N GLN A 159 15.85 15.34 3.78
CA GLN A 159 15.48 14.44 2.67
C GLN A 159 14.31 15.00 1.86
N MET A 160 13.22 15.43 2.54
CA MET A 160 12.07 16.08 1.92
C MET A 160 12.45 17.40 1.21
N PHE A 161 13.37 18.15 1.81
CA PHE A 161 13.92 19.35 1.18
C PHE A 161 14.70 18.99 -0.10
N PHE A 162 15.59 18.00 -0.02
CA PHE A 162 16.43 17.63 -1.16
C PHE A 162 15.63 17.11 -2.36
N ILE A 163 14.59 16.28 -2.14
CA ILE A 163 13.71 15.85 -3.24
C ILE A 163 12.96 17.04 -3.86
N SER A 164 12.61 18.05 -3.06
CA SER A 164 12.00 19.28 -3.59
C SER A 164 12.96 20.08 -4.47
N GLU A 165 14.25 20.14 -4.12
CA GLU A 165 15.29 20.77 -4.94
C GLU A 165 15.54 19.98 -6.23
N ILE A 166 15.59 18.64 -6.14
CA ILE A 166 15.65 17.75 -7.32
C ILE A 166 14.51 18.04 -8.31
N ARG A 167 13.28 18.24 -7.80
CA ARG A 167 12.13 18.59 -8.65
C ARG A 167 12.26 19.96 -9.29
N LYS A 168 12.78 20.96 -8.57
CA LYS A 168 13.05 22.30 -9.14
C LYS A 168 14.05 22.20 -10.29
N VAL A 169 15.16 21.49 -10.07
CA VAL A 169 16.19 21.26 -11.09
C VAL A 169 15.66 20.48 -12.27
N SER A 170 14.84 19.44 -12.06
CA SER A 170 14.24 18.66 -13.14
C SER A 170 13.31 19.51 -14.02
N LYS A 171 12.59 20.49 -13.42
CA LYS A 171 11.76 21.45 -14.16
C LYS A 171 12.60 22.46 -14.95
N GLU A 172 13.69 22.95 -14.36
CA GLU A 172 14.62 23.92 -14.97
C GLU A 172 15.39 23.28 -16.14
N PHE A 173 15.86 22.05 -15.97
CA PHE A 173 16.71 21.32 -16.93
C PHE A 173 16.00 20.08 -17.48
N GLN A 174 15.15 20.29 -18.48
CA GLN A 174 14.27 19.23 -19.03
C GLN A 174 15.01 18.00 -19.60
N LYS A 175 16.30 18.13 -19.91
CA LYS A 175 17.13 17.04 -20.45
C LYS A 175 17.87 16.22 -19.38
N LYS A 176 17.90 16.70 -18.13
CA LYS A 176 18.62 16.05 -17.03
C LYS A 176 17.79 14.92 -16.44
N MET A 177 18.37 13.73 -16.40
CA MET A 177 17.78 12.55 -15.77
C MET A 177 18.38 12.37 -14.38
N ILE A 178 17.54 12.09 -13.38
CA ILE A 178 17.93 11.87 -12.00
C ILE A 178 17.39 10.51 -11.58
N ILE A 179 18.26 9.68 -11.05
CA ILE A 179 17.94 8.36 -10.50
C ILE A 179 18.29 8.37 -9.03
N ILE A 180 17.35 7.96 -8.18
CA ILE A 180 17.54 7.91 -6.74
C ILE A 180 17.30 6.47 -6.30
N ILE A 181 18.32 5.88 -5.70
CA ILE A 181 18.22 4.59 -5.02
C ILE A 181 18.02 4.93 -3.55
N THR A 182 16.91 4.49 -2.97
CA THR A 182 16.56 4.88 -1.61
C THR A 182 15.82 3.77 -0.87
N HIS A 183 15.98 3.78 0.43
CA HIS A 183 15.24 3.04 1.45
C HIS A 183 14.31 3.93 2.27
N SER A 184 14.31 5.24 2.00
CA SER A 184 13.56 6.19 2.78
C SER A 184 12.21 6.53 2.13
N PRO A 185 11.09 6.41 2.87
CA PRO A 185 9.78 6.85 2.39
C PRO A 185 9.71 8.37 2.16
N PHE A 186 10.64 9.15 2.70
CA PHE A 186 10.68 10.61 2.50
C PHE A 186 11.19 11.03 1.12
N PHE A 187 11.90 10.15 0.41
CA PHE A 187 12.30 10.36 -0.99
C PHE A 187 11.22 9.93 -1.98
N ILE A 188 10.20 9.18 -1.54
CA ILE A 188 9.06 8.77 -2.35
C ILE A 188 8.08 9.93 -2.43
N ASP A 189 8.30 10.82 -3.40
CA ASP A 189 7.40 11.93 -3.68
C ASP A 189 6.63 11.65 -4.98
N LEU A 190 5.31 11.49 -4.91
CA LEU A 190 4.45 11.04 -6.02
C LEU A 190 3.23 11.98 -6.20
N PRO A 191 3.42 13.26 -6.53
CA PRO A 191 2.32 14.21 -6.69
C PRO A 191 1.45 13.93 -7.92
N THR A 192 1.97 13.26 -8.95
CA THR A 192 1.25 12.97 -10.20
C THR A 192 1.35 11.49 -10.58
N PRO A 193 0.36 10.96 -11.36
CA PRO A 193 0.43 9.59 -11.87
C PRO A 193 1.69 9.31 -12.70
N GLU A 194 2.22 10.32 -13.40
CA GLU A 194 3.45 10.22 -14.18
C GLU A 194 4.68 9.92 -13.32
N ASP A 195 4.68 10.32 -12.05
CA ASP A 195 5.77 10.00 -11.12
C ASP A 195 5.85 8.48 -10.85
N LEU A 196 4.71 7.75 -10.86
CA LEU A 196 4.70 6.29 -10.69
C LEU A 196 5.43 5.54 -11.81
N ILE A 197 5.43 6.08 -13.04
CA ILE A 197 6.14 5.48 -14.20
C ILE A 197 7.67 5.51 -13.99
N GLY A 198 8.14 6.47 -13.20
CA GLY A 198 9.53 6.59 -12.79
C GLY A 198 9.94 5.61 -11.67
N VAL A 199 8.99 4.92 -11.04
CA VAL A 199 9.28 3.98 -9.96
C VAL A 199 9.65 2.61 -10.51
N ILE A 200 10.78 2.08 -10.03
CA ILE A 200 11.29 0.75 -10.31
C ILE A 200 11.38 0.01 -8.98
N VAL A 201 10.62 -1.07 -8.85
CA VAL A 201 10.60 -1.89 -7.63
C VAL A 201 11.46 -3.12 -7.84
N CYS A 202 12.56 -3.21 -7.11
CA CYS A 202 13.43 -4.38 -7.05
C CYS A 202 12.89 -5.39 -6.04
N HIS A 203 12.85 -6.66 -6.41
CA HIS A 203 12.35 -7.77 -5.59
C HIS A 203 13.51 -8.67 -5.16
N VAL A 204 13.34 -9.42 -4.07
CA VAL A 204 14.35 -10.43 -3.68
C VAL A 204 14.32 -11.59 -4.71
N ASN A 205 15.48 -11.90 -5.31
CA ASN A 205 15.66 -13.01 -6.27
C ASN A 205 14.71 -13.00 -7.49
N ARG A 206 14.15 -11.84 -7.84
CA ARG A 206 13.24 -11.67 -8.99
C ARG A 206 13.59 -10.39 -9.74
N VAL A 207 13.35 -10.40 -11.06
CA VAL A 207 13.57 -9.22 -11.90
C VAL A 207 12.74 -8.02 -11.40
N PRO A 208 13.30 -6.80 -11.37
CA PRO A 208 12.56 -5.61 -11.01
C PRO A 208 11.34 -5.36 -11.90
N THR A 209 10.31 -4.78 -11.33
CA THR A 209 9.06 -4.40 -12.00
C THR A 209 8.95 -2.89 -12.07
N HIS A 210 8.19 -2.42 -13.05
CA HIS A 210 7.89 -1.00 -13.22
C HIS A 210 6.64 -0.86 -14.09
N ILE A 211 6.08 0.35 -14.13
CA ILE A 211 4.93 0.66 -14.97
C ILE A 211 5.42 1.20 -16.31
N ASP A 212 5.07 0.51 -17.40
CA ASP A 212 5.35 0.98 -18.76
C ASP A 212 4.41 2.10 -19.17
N LYS A 213 3.10 1.89 -18.96
CA LYS A 213 2.03 2.81 -19.37
C LYS A 213 0.87 2.73 -18.38
N LEU A 214 0.24 3.87 -18.16
CA LEU A 214 -1.00 4.00 -17.40
C LEU A 214 -2.17 4.21 -18.35
N THR A 215 -3.29 3.53 -18.10
CA THR A 215 -4.55 3.79 -18.83
C THR A 215 -5.15 5.13 -18.42
N LYS A 216 -6.17 5.60 -19.14
CA LYS A 216 -6.89 6.84 -18.77
C LYS A 216 -7.57 6.70 -17.39
N GLU A 217 -8.09 5.53 -17.09
CA GLU A 217 -8.74 5.22 -15.82
C GLU A 217 -7.73 5.18 -14.67
N ASP A 218 -6.57 4.54 -14.89
CA ASP A 218 -5.49 4.52 -13.89
C ASP A 218 -5.02 5.95 -13.56
N ARG A 219 -4.87 6.82 -14.56
CA ARG A 219 -4.47 8.22 -14.35
C ARG A 219 -5.50 8.98 -13.51
N LEU A 220 -6.80 8.84 -13.83
CA LEU A 220 -7.87 9.48 -13.08
C LEU A 220 -7.89 8.99 -11.63
N LEU A 221 -7.75 7.68 -11.42
CA LEU A 221 -7.65 7.08 -10.09
C LEU A 221 -6.46 7.67 -9.33
N PHE A 222 -5.25 7.52 -9.86
CA PHE A 222 -4.03 7.90 -9.15
C PHE A 222 -3.91 9.41 -8.90
N SER A 223 -4.45 10.26 -9.77
CA SER A 223 -4.49 11.71 -9.55
C SER A 223 -5.26 12.12 -8.29
N ARG A 224 -6.27 11.33 -7.90
CA ARG A 224 -7.11 11.59 -6.73
C ARG A 224 -6.51 11.02 -5.44
N PHE A 225 -5.77 9.92 -5.54
CA PHE A 225 -5.35 9.13 -4.38
C PHE A 225 -3.86 9.24 -4.05
N LEU A 226 -2.94 9.36 -5.02
CA LEU A 226 -1.51 9.49 -4.73
C LEU A 226 -1.16 10.67 -3.80
N PRO A 227 -1.79 11.86 -3.93
CA PRO A 227 -1.52 12.97 -3.01
C PRO A 227 -1.89 12.69 -1.56
N ARG A 228 -2.72 11.65 -1.30
CA ARG A 228 -3.13 11.25 0.05
C ARG A 228 -2.17 10.25 0.71
N PHE A 229 -1.19 9.72 -0.04
CA PHE A 229 -0.25 8.74 0.49
C PHE A 229 0.65 9.39 1.53
N ASN A 230 0.50 8.95 2.79
CA ASN A 230 1.35 9.40 3.87
C ASN A 230 2.67 8.60 3.92
N THR A 231 3.57 8.98 4.83
CA THR A 231 4.87 8.30 4.98
C THR A 231 4.75 6.83 5.35
N TYR A 232 3.70 6.45 6.09
CA TYR A 232 3.46 5.07 6.50
C TYR A 232 2.99 4.22 5.32
N HIS A 233 2.07 4.74 4.50
CA HIS A 233 1.65 4.13 3.24
C HIS A 233 2.83 3.82 2.34
N LYS A 234 3.81 4.73 2.24
CA LYS A 234 4.99 4.57 1.38
C LYS A 234 5.93 3.42 1.82
N GLN A 235 5.70 2.77 2.96
CA GLN A 235 6.51 1.63 3.39
C GLN A 235 6.39 0.41 2.46
N PHE A 236 5.28 0.26 1.74
CA PHE A 236 5.11 -0.88 0.81
C PHE A 236 6.10 -0.88 -0.35
N PHE A 237 6.73 0.25 -0.67
CA PHE A 237 7.80 0.31 -1.67
C PHE A 237 9.09 -0.41 -1.25
N PHE A 238 9.24 -0.72 0.04
CA PHE A 238 10.47 -1.28 0.61
C PHE A 238 10.31 -2.69 1.20
N SER A 239 9.08 -3.22 1.24
CA SER A 239 8.79 -4.54 1.78
C SER A 239 7.75 -5.24 0.93
N ASP A 240 8.07 -6.47 0.53
CA ASP A 240 7.19 -7.34 -0.26
C ASP A 240 6.09 -7.99 0.60
N ASN A 241 5.94 -7.62 1.87
CA ASN A 241 5.06 -8.32 2.81
C ASN A 241 4.21 -7.31 3.58
N GLN A 242 3.34 -6.56 2.90
CA GLN A 242 2.46 -5.58 3.55
C GLN A 242 1.02 -6.05 3.54
N ILE A 243 0.31 -5.85 4.65
CA ILE A 243 -1.13 -6.09 4.77
C ILE A 243 -1.83 -4.74 4.89
N PHE A 244 -2.71 -4.41 3.96
CA PHE A 244 -3.52 -3.21 4.01
C PHE A 244 -4.87 -3.51 4.68
N VAL A 245 -5.31 -2.60 5.52
CA VAL A 245 -6.56 -2.72 6.28
C VAL A 245 -7.35 -1.42 6.18
N GLU A 246 -8.66 -1.48 6.39
CA GLU A 246 -9.55 -0.35 6.12
C GLU A 246 -9.25 0.84 7.04
N GLY A 247 -9.17 0.62 8.35
CA GLY A 247 -9.02 1.68 9.35
C GLY A 247 -8.02 1.40 10.46
N TYR A 248 -7.84 2.41 11.30
CA TYR A 248 -6.88 2.41 12.40
C TYR A 248 -7.17 1.31 13.45
N THR A 249 -8.44 1.06 13.77
CA THR A 249 -8.84 0.02 14.73
C THR A 249 -8.40 -1.36 14.26
N ASP A 250 -8.58 -1.64 12.97
CA ASP A 250 -8.18 -2.90 12.33
C ASP A 250 -6.66 -3.07 12.41
N GLN A 251 -5.91 -2.02 12.04
CA GLN A 251 -4.46 -2.03 12.11
C GLN A 251 -3.97 -2.37 13.52
N GLN A 252 -4.54 -1.71 14.54
CA GLN A 252 -4.10 -1.88 15.92
C GLN A 252 -4.42 -3.28 16.47
N MET A 253 -5.62 -3.79 16.21
CA MET A 253 -6.04 -5.13 16.62
C MET A 253 -5.16 -6.19 15.95
N LEU A 254 -5.06 -6.14 14.63
CA LEU A 254 -4.32 -7.12 13.84
C LEU A 254 -2.81 -7.05 14.13
N SER A 255 -2.24 -5.87 14.37
CA SER A 255 -0.83 -5.73 14.78
C SER A 255 -0.55 -6.33 16.15
N GLY A 256 -1.52 -6.28 17.06
CA GLY A 256 -1.44 -6.96 18.36
C GLY A 256 -1.42 -8.48 18.21
N LEU A 257 -2.31 -9.00 17.36
CA LEU A 257 -2.46 -10.43 17.09
C LEU A 257 -1.36 -11.01 16.19
N LEU A 258 -0.71 -10.20 15.34
CA LEU A 258 0.36 -10.64 14.43
C LEU A 258 1.51 -11.32 15.17
N LYS A 259 1.78 -10.92 16.42
CA LYS A 259 2.83 -11.53 17.26
C LYS A 259 2.50 -12.97 17.70
N LEU A 260 1.24 -13.37 17.56
CA LEU A 260 0.72 -14.66 17.99
C LEU A 260 0.68 -15.70 16.86
N THR A 261 0.90 -15.30 15.60
CA THR A 261 0.91 -16.22 14.46
C THR A 261 2.09 -17.20 14.57
N ASP A 262 1.90 -18.46 14.20
CA ASP A 262 2.91 -19.52 14.38
C ASP A 262 4.17 -19.33 13.51
N SER A 263 4.06 -18.60 12.40
CA SER A 263 5.17 -18.37 11.48
C SER A 263 5.91 -17.08 11.79
N TRP A 264 6.80 -17.12 12.79
CA TRP A 264 7.69 -15.99 13.13
C TRP A 264 8.46 -15.47 11.90
N TYR A 265 8.94 -16.35 11.02
CA TYR A 265 9.67 -15.95 9.82
C TYR A 265 8.79 -15.30 8.74
N ALA A 266 7.50 -15.64 8.68
CA ALA A 266 6.56 -14.99 7.77
C ALA A 266 6.06 -13.66 8.33
N SER A 267 5.90 -13.53 9.65
CA SER A 267 5.47 -12.28 10.29
C SER A 267 6.60 -11.24 10.41
N VAL A 268 7.87 -11.66 10.45
CA VAL A 268 9.02 -10.74 10.45
C VAL A 268 9.07 -9.93 9.14
N GLY A 269 9.03 -8.61 9.28
CA GLY A 269 8.99 -7.65 8.16
C GLY A 269 7.59 -7.39 7.60
N THR A 270 6.55 -8.00 8.19
CA THR A 270 5.16 -7.71 7.85
C THR A 270 4.71 -6.41 8.52
N GLY A 271 4.36 -5.42 7.71
CA GLY A 271 3.70 -4.21 8.19
C GLY A 271 2.20 -4.31 7.93
N ILE A 272 1.40 -3.80 8.87
CA ILE A 272 -0.06 -3.66 8.71
C ILE A 272 -0.34 -2.18 8.58
N ILE A 273 -0.97 -1.78 7.47
CA ILE A 273 -1.12 -0.39 7.07
C ILE A 273 -2.60 -0.04 6.93
N ASP A 274 -3.09 0.88 7.77
CA ASP A 274 -4.41 1.49 7.58
C ASP A 274 -4.42 2.42 6.36
N VAL A 275 -5.42 2.27 5.49
CA VAL A 275 -5.53 3.09 4.27
C VAL A 275 -6.61 4.17 4.35
N GLY A 276 -7.45 4.12 5.39
CA GLY A 276 -8.46 5.12 5.69
C GLY A 276 -9.83 4.91 5.03
N GLY A 277 -10.06 3.77 4.37
CA GLY A 277 -11.35 3.43 3.76
C GLY A 277 -11.29 2.33 2.70
N LYS A 278 -12.46 1.76 2.38
CA LYS A 278 -12.59 0.67 1.40
C LYS A 278 -12.23 1.04 -0.05
N ASP A 279 -12.43 2.30 -0.45
CA ASP A 279 -12.05 2.76 -1.79
C ASP A 279 -10.53 2.85 -1.92
N GLU A 280 -9.85 3.34 -0.88
CA GLU A 280 -8.40 3.36 -0.79
C GLU A 280 -7.80 1.95 -0.84
N LEU A 281 -8.42 0.93 -0.23
CA LEU A 281 -7.96 -0.47 -0.32
C LEU A 281 -7.86 -0.93 -1.77
N GLY A 282 -8.88 -0.63 -2.59
CA GLY A 282 -8.87 -0.95 -4.02
C GLY A 282 -7.73 -0.26 -4.77
N VAL A 283 -7.39 0.98 -4.39
CA VAL A 283 -6.26 1.73 -4.98
C VAL A 283 -4.93 1.06 -4.64
N PHE A 284 -4.69 0.71 -3.37
CA PHE A 284 -3.47 0.01 -2.97
C PHE A 284 -3.36 -1.37 -3.63
N CYS A 285 -4.47 -2.09 -3.79
CA CYS A 285 -4.52 -3.34 -4.54
C CYS A 285 -4.03 -3.14 -5.99
N LYS A 286 -4.57 -2.11 -6.68
CA LYS A 286 -4.20 -1.79 -8.05
C LYS A 286 -2.73 -1.36 -8.17
N VAL A 287 -2.25 -0.49 -7.28
CA VAL A 287 -0.85 -0.04 -7.26
C VAL A 287 0.09 -1.22 -7.03
N CYS A 288 -0.22 -2.11 -6.08
CA CYS A 288 0.61 -3.29 -5.82
C CYS A 288 0.65 -4.24 -7.02
N SER A 289 -0.49 -4.46 -7.68
CA SER A 289 -0.56 -5.27 -8.89
C SER A 289 0.30 -4.68 -10.02
N LEU A 290 0.19 -3.36 -10.27
CA LEU A 290 0.96 -2.67 -11.31
C LEU A 290 2.47 -2.64 -11.02
N LEU A 291 2.84 -2.48 -9.75
CA LEU A 291 4.24 -2.47 -9.31
C LEU A 291 4.76 -3.87 -8.98
N GLY A 292 3.95 -4.92 -9.12
CA GLY A 292 4.31 -6.30 -8.85
C GLY A 292 4.74 -6.61 -7.40
N THR A 293 4.34 -5.77 -6.43
CA THR A 293 4.57 -5.99 -5.00
C THR A 293 3.54 -6.97 -4.42
N ASP A 294 3.93 -7.72 -3.39
CA ASP A 294 3.06 -8.70 -2.74
C ASP A 294 2.27 -8.07 -1.57
N GLY A 295 1.41 -7.11 -1.92
CA GLY A 295 0.43 -6.55 -1.00
C GLY A 295 -0.75 -7.50 -0.77
N ARG A 296 -1.14 -7.69 0.49
CA ARG A 296 -2.37 -8.38 0.90
C ARG A 296 -3.36 -7.39 1.50
N ILE A 297 -4.64 -7.72 1.48
CA ILE A 297 -5.70 -6.88 2.04
C ILE A 297 -6.53 -7.70 3.02
N ILE A 298 -6.81 -7.15 4.20
CA ILE A 298 -7.88 -7.65 5.07
C ILE A 298 -8.95 -6.57 5.08
N ALA A 299 -10.18 -6.92 4.69
CA ALA A 299 -11.27 -5.97 4.53
C ALA A 299 -12.56 -6.44 5.20
N ASP A 300 -13.39 -5.47 5.56
CA ASP A 300 -14.74 -5.72 6.05
C ASP A 300 -15.62 -6.40 4.99
N LEU A 301 -16.64 -7.11 5.45
CA LEU A 301 -17.57 -7.88 4.61
C LEU A 301 -18.33 -7.02 3.62
N ASP A 302 -18.63 -5.77 3.99
CA ASP A 302 -19.37 -4.86 3.13
C ASP A 302 -18.54 -4.36 1.94
N SER A 303 -17.21 -4.43 2.02
CA SER A 303 -16.29 -4.15 0.91
C SER A 303 -16.42 -5.16 -0.24
N LEU A 304 -17.09 -6.30 -0.02
CA LEU A 304 -17.38 -7.29 -1.06
C LEU A 304 -18.41 -6.80 -2.09
N PHE A 305 -19.40 -6.00 -1.66
CA PHE A 305 -20.59 -5.73 -2.47
C PHE A 305 -20.42 -4.53 -3.40
N ARG A 306 -19.75 -3.47 -2.97
CA ARG A 306 -19.49 -2.28 -3.81
C ARG A 306 -18.19 -1.59 -3.43
N GLY A 307 -17.71 -0.75 -4.33
CA GLY A 307 -16.52 0.08 -4.16
C GLY A 307 -15.35 -0.45 -4.97
N LYS A 308 -14.24 0.30 -4.93
CA LYS A 308 -13.12 0.02 -5.84
C LYS A 308 -12.45 -1.33 -5.59
N LEU A 309 -12.48 -1.83 -4.34
CA LEU A 309 -11.92 -3.13 -4.00
C LEU A 309 -12.61 -4.26 -4.77
N ARG A 310 -13.95 -4.26 -4.83
CA ARG A 310 -14.72 -5.26 -5.61
C ARG A 310 -14.28 -5.27 -7.07
N ASP A 311 -14.23 -4.10 -7.72
CA ASP A 311 -13.86 -3.99 -9.14
C ASP A 311 -12.50 -4.64 -9.39
N VAL A 312 -11.51 -4.28 -8.57
CA VAL A 312 -10.12 -4.74 -8.74
C VAL A 312 -10.00 -6.25 -8.53
N VAL A 313 -10.70 -6.81 -7.53
CA VAL A 313 -10.65 -8.25 -7.24
C VAL A 313 -11.37 -9.07 -8.32
N CYS A 314 -12.48 -8.55 -8.88
CA CYS A 314 -13.19 -9.20 -9.96
C CYS A 314 -12.39 -9.23 -11.27
N GLU A 315 -11.57 -8.22 -11.52
CA GLU A 315 -10.68 -8.13 -12.69
C GLU A 315 -9.31 -8.80 -12.48
N ASP A 316 -9.00 -9.26 -11.26
CA ASP A 316 -7.68 -9.82 -10.95
C ASP A 316 -7.48 -11.18 -11.64
N SER A 317 -6.40 -11.27 -12.42
CA SER A 317 -6.03 -12.51 -13.14
C SER A 317 -5.91 -13.74 -12.23
N ARG A 318 -5.48 -13.58 -10.97
CA ARG A 318 -5.34 -14.68 -10.01
C ARG A 318 -6.70 -15.24 -9.61
N THR A 319 -7.70 -14.38 -9.41
CA THR A 319 -9.10 -14.76 -9.18
C THR A 319 -9.64 -15.57 -10.35
N VAL A 320 -9.45 -15.05 -11.57
CA VAL A 320 -9.94 -15.69 -12.80
C VAL A 320 -9.33 -17.09 -12.96
N MET A 321 -8.00 -17.19 -12.85
CA MET A 321 -7.30 -18.48 -12.93
C MET A 321 -7.70 -19.46 -11.82
N TRP A 322 -8.00 -18.95 -10.62
CA TRP A 322 -8.45 -19.80 -9.51
C TRP A 322 -9.85 -20.37 -9.78
N LEU A 323 -10.79 -19.53 -10.25
CA LEU A 323 -12.15 -19.95 -10.61
C LEU A 323 -12.13 -20.99 -11.75
N GLU A 324 -11.29 -20.79 -12.77
CA GLU A 324 -11.10 -21.76 -13.85
C GLU A 324 -10.67 -23.13 -13.32
N LYS A 325 -9.74 -23.17 -12.36
CA LYS A 325 -9.31 -24.43 -11.70
C LYS A 325 -10.41 -25.09 -10.86
N GLN A 326 -11.38 -24.32 -10.37
CA GLN A 326 -12.51 -24.86 -9.62
C GLN A 326 -13.66 -25.33 -10.51
N ARG A 327 -13.66 -24.99 -11.81
CA ARG A 327 -14.78 -25.23 -12.72
C ARG A 327 -15.28 -26.66 -12.72
N GLU A 328 -14.39 -27.65 -12.86
CA GLU A 328 -14.78 -29.06 -12.89
C GLU A 328 -15.35 -29.54 -11.54
N LYS A 329 -14.79 -29.05 -10.43
CA LYS A 329 -15.22 -29.43 -9.08
C LYS A 329 -16.56 -28.81 -8.68
N GLN A 330 -16.86 -27.64 -9.24
CA GLN A 330 -18.04 -26.84 -8.91
C GLN A 330 -19.12 -26.88 -9.99
N ASP A 331 -18.98 -27.74 -11.01
CA ASP A 331 -19.87 -27.76 -12.18
C ASP A 331 -21.35 -27.94 -11.80
N GLU A 332 -21.66 -28.90 -10.93
CA GLU A 332 -23.04 -29.10 -10.44
C GLU A 332 -23.57 -27.88 -9.68
N PHE A 333 -22.73 -27.27 -8.84
CA PHE A 333 -23.09 -26.08 -8.08
C PHE A 333 -23.32 -24.86 -9.00
N TYR A 334 -22.48 -24.67 -10.01
CA TYR A 334 -22.64 -23.61 -11.00
C TYR A 334 -23.88 -23.79 -11.86
N ASN A 335 -24.20 -25.02 -12.26
CA ASN A 335 -25.43 -25.33 -12.99
C ASN A 335 -26.69 -25.05 -12.15
N GLN A 336 -26.63 -25.27 -10.83
CA GLN A 336 -27.72 -24.91 -9.91
C GLN A 336 -27.88 -23.39 -9.75
N LEU A 337 -26.76 -22.65 -9.69
CA LEU A 337 -26.77 -21.21 -9.53
C LEU A 337 -27.18 -20.48 -10.83
N PHE A 338 -26.71 -20.95 -11.98
CA PHE A 338 -26.87 -20.29 -13.27
C PHE A 338 -27.39 -21.26 -14.34
N PRO A 339 -28.66 -21.68 -14.28
CA PRO A 339 -29.22 -22.67 -15.19
C PRO A 339 -29.29 -22.18 -16.65
N ASP A 340 -29.39 -20.85 -16.85
CA ASP A 340 -29.53 -20.22 -18.16
C ASP A 340 -28.17 -19.80 -18.77
N LEU A 341 -27.07 -19.94 -18.02
CA LEU A 341 -25.74 -19.59 -18.52
C LEU A 341 -25.29 -20.67 -19.51
N GLY A 342 -24.94 -20.27 -20.72
CA GLY A 342 -24.48 -21.21 -21.74
C GLY A 342 -23.24 -21.97 -21.27
N ARG A 343 -23.11 -23.26 -21.61
CA ARG A 343 -21.95 -24.10 -21.21
C ARG A 343 -20.59 -23.52 -21.62
N GLU A 344 -20.55 -22.62 -22.58
CA GLU A 344 -19.33 -21.96 -23.06
C GLU A 344 -18.96 -20.68 -22.28
N GLU A 345 -19.89 -20.09 -21.52
CA GLU A 345 -19.62 -18.91 -20.70
C GLU A 345 -18.94 -19.28 -19.39
N SER A 346 -17.89 -18.54 -19.01
CA SER A 346 -17.17 -18.74 -17.75
C SER A 346 -17.88 -18.04 -16.60
N VAL A 347 -18.01 -18.73 -15.46
CA VAL A 347 -18.52 -18.14 -14.22
C VAL A 347 -17.43 -17.22 -13.65
N THR A 348 -17.72 -15.92 -13.58
CA THR A 348 -16.82 -14.91 -13.02
C THR A 348 -17.12 -14.66 -11.54
N LEU A 349 -16.19 -14.02 -10.83
CA LEU A 349 -16.44 -13.59 -9.45
C LEU A 349 -17.63 -12.63 -9.37
N ASP A 350 -17.78 -11.75 -10.37
CA ASP A 350 -18.90 -10.82 -10.45
C ASP A 350 -20.25 -11.56 -10.54
N HIS A 351 -20.35 -12.59 -11.39
CA HIS A 351 -21.55 -13.43 -11.45
C HIS A 351 -21.91 -14.03 -10.08
N LEU A 352 -20.91 -14.54 -9.35
CA LEU A 352 -21.11 -15.12 -8.02
C LEU A 352 -21.59 -14.07 -7.01
N ILE A 353 -20.97 -12.89 -6.97
CA ILE A 353 -21.36 -11.80 -6.07
C ILE A 353 -22.77 -11.33 -6.39
N VAL A 354 -23.10 -11.07 -7.66
CA VAL A 354 -24.45 -10.64 -8.07
C VAL A 354 -25.50 -11.68 -7.70
N ARG A 355 -25.20 -12.98 -7.87
CA ARG A 355 -26.10 -14.06 -7.43
C ARG A 355 -26.29 -14.08 -5.92
N LEU A 356 -25.23 -13.85 -5.16
CA LEU A 356 -25.30 -13.73 -3.71
C LEU A 356 -26.19 -12.55 -3.30
N GLU A 357 -26.01 -11.39 -3.94
CA GLU A 357 -26.84 -10.21 -3.69
C GLU A 357 -28.32 -10.48 -3.92
N GLN A 358 -28.68 -11.16 -5.01
CA GLN A 358 -30.07 -11.54 -5.29
C GLN A 358 -30.66 -12.42 -4.19
N TYR A 359 -29.92 -13.44 -3.74
CA TYR A 359 -30.38 -14.28 -2.64
C TYR A 359 -30.54 -13.50 -1.34
N LEU A 360 -29.61 -12.60 -1.03
CA LEU A 360 -29.71 -11.77 0.18
C LEU A 360 -30.93 -10.85 0.12
N THR A 361 -31.20 -10.21 -1.02
CA THR A 361 -32.37 -9.36 -1.22
C THR A 361 -33.68 -10.14 -1.05
N ASP A 362 -33.81 -11.29 -1.71
CA ASP A 362 -34.99 -12.16 -1.57
C ASP A 362 -35.21 -12.58 -0.11
N PHE A 363 -34.13 -12.93 0.58
CA PHE A 363 -34.16 -13.34 1.99
C PHE A 363 -34.54 -12.19 2.91
N GLY A 364 -33.97 -11.01 2.70
CA GLY A 364 -34.25 -9.80 3.46
C GLY A 364 -35.71 -9.38 3.37
N ASN A 365 -36.28 -9.43 2.15
CA ASN A 365 -37.70 -9.15 1.93
C ASN A 365 -38.60 -10.12 2.68
N ALA A 366 -38.25 -11.42 2.71
CA ALA A 366 -39.01 -12.40 3.48
C ALA A 366 -38.93 -12.16 4.99
N LEU A 367 -37.76 -11.80 5.52
CA LEU A 367 -37.58 -11.49 6.94
C LEU A 367 -38.40 -10.28 7.39
N LEU A 368 -38.49 -9.24 6.55
CA LEU A 368 -39.24 -8.03 6.87
C LEU A 368 -40.76 -8.26 6.93
N CYS A 369 -41.27 -9.30 6.25
CA CYS A 369 -42.67 -9.72 6.29
C CYS A 369 -43.04 -10.56 7.52
N ILE A 370 -42.09 -10.86 8.42
CA ILE A 370 -42.39 -11.63 9.63
C ILE A 370 -43.13 -10.73 10.63
N HIS A 371 -44.36 -11.14 10.98
CA HIS A 371 -45.23 -10.47 11.95
C HIS A 371 -45.43 -11.27 13.25
N GLU A 372 -44.88 -12.48 13.32
CA GLU A 372 -45.05 -13.41 14.43
C GLU A 372 -43.99 -13.22 15.52
N SER A 373 -44.24 -13.81 16.70
CA SER A 373 -43.25 -13.82 17.78
C SER A 373 -42.06 -14.70 17.37
N VAL A 374 -40.90 -14.06 17.27
CA VAL A 374 -39.63 -14.71 16.90
C VAL A 374 -38.71 -14.84 18.11
N PRO A 375 -37.74 -15.77 18.09
CA PRO A 375 -36.68 -15.85 19.08
C PRO A 375 -35.92 -14.51 19.20
N GLN A 376 -35.39 -14.21 20.39
CA GLN A 376 -34.72 -12.93 20.68
C GLN A 376 -33.60 -12.59 19.69
N GLU A 377 -32.78 -13.58 19.29
CA GLU A 377 -31.67 -13.38 18.36
C GLU A 377 -32.15 -13.01 16.95
N LEU A 378 -33.26 -13.62 16.50
CA LEU A 378 -33.92 -13.29 15.23
C LEU A 378 -34.63 -11.93 15.31
N ALA A 379 -35.23 -11.61 16.46
CA ALA A 379 -35.84 -10.31 16.71
C ALA A 379 -34.83 -9.17 16.54
N LEU A 380 -33.62 -9.33 17.09
CA LEU A 380 -32.55 -8.34 16.98
C LEU A 380 -32.12 -8.12 15.53
N LEU A 381 -31.96 -9.21 14.76
CA LEU A 381 -31.65 -9.12 13.33
C LEU A 381 -32.74 -8.35 12.58
N ILE A 382 -34.01 -8.72 12.76
CA ILE A 382 -35.14 -8.07 12.09
C ILE A 382 -35.24 -6.58 12.48
N GLU A 383 -35.05 -6.25 13.75
CA GLU A 383 -35.04 -4.87 14.23
C GLU A 383 -33.92 -4.07 13.55
N LYS A 384 -32.72 -4.64 13.44
CA LYS A 384 -31.59 -3.97 12.78
C LYS A 384 -31.86 -3.74 11.29
N LEU A 385 -32.42 -4.73 10.60
CA LEU A 385 -32.80 -4.61 9.19
C LEU A 385 -33.91 -3.58 8.98
N LYS A 386 -34.93 -3.54 9.84
CA LYS A 386 -36.00 -2.51 9.81
C LYS A 386 -35.45 -1.11 10.03
N ASN A 387 -34.57 -0.93 11.00
CA ASN A 387 -33.92 0.37 11.25
C ASN A 387 -33.10 0.86 10.04
N LEU A 388 -32.45 -0.04 9.31
CA LEU A 388 -31.79 0.31 8.05
C LEU A 388 -32.83 0.68 6.99
N TYR A 389 -33.89 -0.13 6.85
CA TYR A 389 -35.00 0.07 5.92
C TYR A 389 -35.66 1.45 6.09
N ASP A 390 -35.97 1.83 7.33
CA ASP A 390 -36.64 3.10 7.64
C ASP A 390 -35.74 4.32 7.38
N LYS A 391 -34.41 4.15 7.44
CA LYS A 391 -33.44 5.23 7.31
C LYS A 391 -33.03 5.54 5.87
N TYR A 392 -33.12 4.56 4.97
CA TYR A 392 -32.62 4.69 3.59
C TYR A 392 -33.70 4.31 2.58
N ALA A 393 -33.82 5.03 1.46
CA ALA A 393 -34.86 4.77 0.47
C ALA A 393 -34.64 3.46 -0.33
N ASN A 394 -33.37 3.10 -0.59
CA ASN A 394 -32.99 1.89 -1.32
C ASN A 394 -32.02 1.05 -0.48
N VAL A 395 -32.55 0.24 0.43
CA VAL A 395 -31.72 -0.44 1.45
C VAL A 395 -31.09 -1.71 0.91
N GLU A 396 -31.75 -2.33 -0.06
CA GLU A 396 -31.22 -3.46 -0.82
C GLU A 396 -29.94 -3.10 -1.58
N ASP A 397 -29.73 -1.81 -1.87
CA ASP A 397 -28.51 -1.28 -2.49
C ASP A 397 -27.38 -1.01 -1.48
N LEU A 398 -27.67 -1.08 -0.17
CA LEU A 398 -26.73 -0.74 0.87
C LEU A 398 -25.82 -1.95 1.20
N ASP A 399 -24.51 -1.77 1.06
CA ASP A 399 -23.52 -2.82 1.36
C ASP A 399 -23.64 -3.33 2.80
N THR A 400 -23.85 -2.41 3.75
CA THR A 400 -24.07 -2.75 5.16
C THR A 400 -25.31 -3.61 5.37
N TYR A 401 -26.39 -3.40 4.60
CA TYR A 401 -27.60 -4.23 4.71
C TYR A 401 -27.33 -5.67 4.25
N LYS A 402 -26.67 -5.82 3.09
CA LYS A 402 -26.25 -7.12 2.57
C LYS A 402 -25.31 -7.85 3.54
N ALA A 403 -24.36 -7.13 4.13
CA ALA A 403 -23.46 -7.68 5.13
C ALA A 403 -24.21 -8.16 6.38
N VAL A 404 -25.14 -7.36 6.92
CA VAL A 404 -25.97 -7.75 8.08
C VAL A 404 -26.83 -8.99 7.80
N LEU A 405 -27.41 -9.07 6.60
CA LEU A 405 -28.16 -10.26 6.18
C LEU A 405 -27.27 -11.50 6.13
N LEU A 406 -26.09 -11.39 5.51
CA LEU A 406 -25.16 -12.50 5.42
C LEU A 406 -24.63 -12.92 6.81
N GLN A 407 -24.36 -11.97 7.70
CA GLN A 407 -24.04 -12.24 9.11
C GLN A 407 -25.17 -13.03 9.78
N GLY A 408 -26.41 -12.59 9.63
CA GLY A 408 -27.59 -13.24 10.20
C GLY A 408 -27.81 -14.66 9.68
N ILE A 409 -27.68 -14.86 8.36
CA ILE A 409 -27.81 -16.18 7.72
C ILE A 409 -26.69 -17.13 8.18
N ASN A 410 -25.47 -16.61 8.33
CA ASN A 410 -24.33 -17.40 8.82
C ASN A 410 -24.51 -17.81 10.28
N GLY A 411 -24.92 -16.86 11.15
CA GLY A 411 -25.09 -17.08 12.59
C GLY A 411 -26.33 -17.91 12.96
N LEU A 412 -27.51 -17.55 12.45
CA LEU A 412 -28.79 -18.17 12.84
C LEU A 412 -29.13 -19.42 12.03
N GLY A 413 -28.64 -19.51 10.79
CA GLY A 413 -28.68 -20.71 9.95
C GLY A 413 -30.03 -21.45 9.95
N ALA A 414 -30.05 -22.62 10.60
CA ALA A 414 -31.21 -23.52 10.65
C ALA A 414 -32.44 -22.89 11.31
N GLN A 415 -32.26 -21.99 12.28
CA GLN A 415 -33.37 -21.34 12.97
C GLN A 415 -34.23 -20.48 12.03
N LEU A 416 -33.63 -19.98 10.95
CA LEU A 416 -34.34 -19.12 10.00
C LEU A 416 -35.38 -19.89 9.18
N TYR A 417 -35.19 -21.21 8.98
CA TYR A 417 -36.07 -22.03 8.14
C TYR A 417 -37.52 -22.04 8.61
N ASP A 418 -37.74 -21.93 9.92
CA ASP A 418 -39.07 -22.02 10.52
C ASP A 418 -39.88 -20.72 10.33
N PHE A 419 -39.21 -19.60 10.01
CA PHE A 419 -39.82 -18.28 9.96
C PHE A 419 -39.86 -17.65 8.56
N VAL A 420 -39.18 -18.23 7.58
CA VAL A 420 -39.20 -17.77 6.18
C VAL A 420 -39.93 -18.78 5.29
N PRO A 421 -40.48 -18.36 4.13
CA PRO A 421 -41.08 -19.29 3.17
C PRO A 421 -40.12 -20.43 2.81
N LYS A 422 -40.61 -21.68 2.73
CA LYS A 422 -39.78 -22.88 2.48
C LYS A 422 -38.83 -22.74 1.29
N LYS A 423 -39.26 -22.06 0.23
CA LYS A 423 -38.45 -21.80 -0.97
C LYS A 423 -37.21 -20.94 -0.66
N ILE A 424 -37.36 -19.97 0.23
CA ILE A 424 -36.30 -19.05 0.67
C ILE A 424 -35.44 -19.72 1.73
N GLY A 425 -36.03 -20.45 2.69
CA GLY A 425 -35.26 -21.24 3.65
C GLY A 425 -34.31 -22.22 2.95
N ALA A 426 -34.78 -22.88 1.88
CA ALA A 426 -33.97 -23.80 1.10
C ALA A 426 -32.72 -23.17 0.44
N THR A 427 -32.62 -21.85 0.32
CA THR A 427 -31.43 -21.19 -0.24
C THR A 427 -30.32 -20.97 0.79
N VAL A 428 -30.56 -21.12 2.11
CA VAL A 428 -29.55 -20.90 3.15
C VAL A 428 -28.24 -21.68 2.92
N PRO A 429 -28.24 -22.99 2.59
CA PRO A 429 -27.02 -23.74 2.33
C PRO A 429 -26.32 -23.26 1.06
N MET A 430 -27.10 -22.84 0.05
CA MET A 430 -26.57 -22.25 -1.18
C MET A 430 -25.85 -20.93 -0.90
N ILE A 431 -26.43 -20.06 -0.08
CA ILE A 431 -25.83 -18.78 0.34
C ILE A 431 -24.52 -19.02 1.11
N LYS A 432 -24.49 -19.98 2.04
CA LYS A 432 -23.28 -20.35 2.81
C LYS A 432 -22.16 -20.89 1.93
N ASN A 433 -22.49 -21.79 1.00
CA ASN A 433 -21.52 -22.34 0.07
C ASN A 433 -21.02 -21.26 -0.92
N LEU A 434 -21.93 -20.43 -1.44
CA LEU A 434 -21.61 -19.36 -2.38
C LEU A 434 -20.69 -18.31 -1.75
N SER A 435 -21.03 -17.82 -0.55
CA SER A 435 -20.18 -16.88 0.18
C SER A 435 -18.80 -17.45 0.48
N SER A 436 -18.71 -18.73 0.88
CA SER A 436 -17.43 -19.40 1.13
C SER A 436 -16.58 -19.51 -0.15
N LEU A 437 -17.20 -19.81 -1.28
CA LEU A 437 -16.53 -19.84 -2.58
C LEU A 437 -16.02 -18.45 -3.00
N ILE A 438 -16.83 -17.41 -2.77
CA ILE A 438 -16.47 -16.02 -3.03
C ILE A 438 -15.28 -15.59 -2.16
N PHE A 439 -15.27 -15.90 -0.86
CA PHE A 439 -14.14 -15.59 0.02
C PHE A 439 -12.86 -16.29 -0.42
N ALA A 440 -12.94 -17.56 -0.84
CA ALA A 440 -11.79 -18.28 -1.36
C ALA A 440 -11.27 -17.72 -2.69
N ALA A 441 -12.17 -17.28 -3.58
CA ALA A 441 -11.81 -16.61 -4.82
C ALA A 441 -11.13 -15.24 -4.56
N ALA A 442 -11.65 -14.44 -3.63
CA ALA A 442 -11.03 -13.18 -3.22
C ALA A 442 -9.65 -13.41 -2.58
N ALA A 443 -9.51 -14.44 -1.75
CA ALA A 443 -8.23 -14.81 -1.12
C ALA A 443 -7.17 -15.20 -2.17
N ALA A 444 -7.56 -15.75 -3.33
CA ALA A 444 -6.64 -16.01 -4.43
C ALA A 444 -6.03 -14.72 -5.02
N ALA A 445 -6.75 -13.60 -4.96
CA ALA A 445 -6.23 -12.26 -5.26
C ALA A 445 -5.55 -11.57 -4.05
N ARG A 446 -5.32 -12.31 -2.96
CA ARG A 446 -4.77 -11.83 -1.70
C ARG A 446 -5.65 -10.80 -0.98
N VAL A 447 -6.95 -10.91 -1.17
CA VAL A 447 -7.96 -10.12 -0.47
C VAL A 447 -8.77 -11.02 0.45
N TYR A 448 -8.56 -10.85 1.75
CA TYR A 448 -9.16 -11.65 2.80
C TYR A 448 -10.32 -10.87 3.43
N ILE A 449 -11.54 -11.30 3.11
CA ILE A 449 -12.76 -10.68 3.64
C ILE A 449 -13.07 -11.26 5.01
N LEU A 450 -13.39 -10.41 5.99
CA LEU A 450 -13.80 -10.81 7.34
C LEU A 450 -15.22 -11.43 7.32
N PRO A 451 -15.38 -12.76 7.53
CA PRO A 451 -16.69 -13.40 7.36
C PRO A 451 -17.74 -12.96 8.38
N LYS A 452 -17.33 -12.50 9.57
CA LYS A 452 -18.22 -11.98 10.62
C LYS A 452 -18.64 -10.53 10.41
N GLY A 453 -18.26 -9.84 9.33
CA GLY A 453 -18.62 -8.44 9.12
C GLY A 453 -17.41 -7.53 9.18
N CYS A 454 -17.11 -6.98 10.35
CA CYS A 454 -15.99 -6.06 10.57
C CYS A 454 -15.22 -6.45 11.84
N ILE A 455 -14.07 -5.82 12.10
CA ILE A 455 -13.16 -6.21 13.20
C ILE A 455 -13.87 -6.27 14.56
N GLU A 456 -14.83 -5.37 14.82
CA GLU A 456 -15.51 -5.29 16.11
C GLU A 456 -16.42 -6.49 16.40
N HIS A 457 -16.80 -7.29 15.39
CA HIS A 457 -17.54 -8.54 15.60
C HIS A 457 -16.67 -9.69 16.11
N TYR A 458 -15.35 -9.49 16.15
CA TYR A 458 -14.41 -10.43 16.75
C TYR A 458 -14.01 -10.01 18.17
N TYR A 459 -14.59 -8.93 18.70
CA TYR A 459 -14.31 -8.48 20.05
C TYR A 459 -14.90 -9.46 21.07
N VAL A 460 -14.16 -9.66 22.16
CA VAL A 460 -14.44 -10.65 23.22
C VAL A 460 -15.06 -9.96 24.43
N GLU A 461 -14.60 -8.76 24.77
CA GLU A 461 -15.12 -8.00 25.91
C GLU A 461 -16.49 -7.38 25.61
N ASN A 462 -16.78 -7.16 24.32
CA ASN A 462 -18.04 -6.58 23.86
C ASN A 462 -18.66 -7.47 22.79
N HIS A 463 -19.80 -8.08 23.11
CA HIS A 463 -20.50 -8.92 22.15
C HIS A 463 -21.38 -8.06 21.23
N ILE A 464 -20.93 -7.85 19.99
CA ILE A 464 -21.65 -7.10 18.97
C ILE A 464 -22.05 -8.05 17.86
N GLN A 465 -23.35 -8.09 17.52
CA GLN A 465 -23.86 -9.04 16.52
C GLN A 465 -23.92 -8.45 15.10
N TYR A 466 -24.31 -7.19 14.94
CA TYR A 466 -24.63 -6.63 13.61
C TYR A 466 -24.24 -5.15 13.44
N MET A 467 -23.89 -4.77 12.21
CA MET A 467 -23.67 -3.38 11.78
C MET A 467 -24.97 -2.58 11.61
N PRO A 468 -24.92 -1.22 11.60
CA PRO A 468 -23.79 -0.37 11.99
C PRO A 468 -23.58 -0.35 13.50
N ILE A 469 -22.32 -0.16 13.90
CA ILE A 469 -21.88 -0.21 15.29
C ILE A 469 -21.77 1.21 15.84
N ALA A 470 -22.37 1.46 17.00
CA ALA A 470 -22.27 2.72 17.72
C ALA A 470 -21.13 2.67 18.75
N GLY A 471 -20.44 3.80 18.97
CA GLY A 471 -19.43 3.91 20.01
C GLY A 471 -18.16 3.09 19.75
N LYS A 472 -17.77 2.92 18.47
CA LYS A 472 -16.60 2.14 18.04
C LYS A 472 -15.33 2.45 18.86
N ASP A 473 -15.04 3.71 19.13
CA ASP A 473 -13.86 4.12 19.91
C ASP A 473 -13.84 3.51 21.32
N ARG A 474 -14.97 3.58 22.04
CA ARG A 474 -15.07 3.03 23.40
C ARG A 474 -14.87 1.52 23.39
N LEU A 475 -15.51 0.83 22.44
CA LEU A 475 -15.42 -0.61 22.28
C LEU A 475 -13.97 -1.04 22.01
N PHE A 476 -13.31 -0.33 21.09
CA PHE A 476 -11.91 -0.56 20.77
C PHE A 476 -10.98 -0.36 21.97
N HIS A 477 -11.19 0.68 22.79
CA HIS A 477 -10.36 0.90 23.97
C HIS A 477 -10.46 -0.22 25.00
N THR A 478 -11.67 -0.69 25.27
CA THR A 478 -11.90 -1.85 26.16
C THR A 478 -11.19 -3.09 25.62
N GLU A 479 -11.35 -3.35 24.32
CA GLU A 479 -10.75 -4.52 23.68
C GLU A 479 -9.21 -4.46 23.66
N LYS A 480 -8.65 -3.28 23.38
CA LYS A 480 -7.21 -3.06 23.38
C LYS A 480 -6.60 -3.27 24.76
N GLU A 481 -7.30 -2.87 25.83
CA GLU A 481 -6.86 -3.16 27.19
C GLU A 481 -6.82 -4.66 27.48
N HIS A 482 -7.82 -5.41 26.99
CA HIS A 482 -7.85 -6.86 27.10
C HIS A 482 -6.67 -7.52 26.38
N LEU A 483 -6.42 -7.13 25.12
CA LEU A 483 -5.24 -7.59 24.35
C LEU A 483 -3.90 -7.37 25.07
N LEU A 484 -3.79 -6.30 25.86
CA LEU A 484 -2.57 -5.98 26.60
C LEU A 484 -2.45 -6.75 27.94
N LYS A 485 -3.56 -7.15 28.55
CA LYS A 485 -3.61 -7.82 29.85
C LYS A 485 -3.59 -9.35 29.73
N SER A 486 -4.17 -9.90 28.67
CA SER A 486 -4.33 -11.34 28.48
C SER A 486 -3.04 -12.04 28.06
N SER A 487 -2.98 -13.35 28.36
CA SER A 487 -1.83 -14.17 27.99
C SER A 487 -1.86 -14.55 26.49
N PRO A 488 -0.70 -14.76 25.83
CA PRO A 488 -0.65 -15.21 24.44
C PRO A 488 -1.48 -16.47 24.14
N HIS A 489 -1.56 -17.41 25.09
CA HIS A 489 -2.34 -18.64 24.94
C HIS A 489 -3.85 -18.35 24.94
N GLU A 490 -4.31 -17.49 25.84
CA GLU A 490 -5.70 -17.07 25.93
C GLU A 490 -6.13 -16.32 24.67
N LEU A 491 -5.30 -15.39 24.20
CA LEU A 491 -5.56 -14.62 22.99
C LEU A 491 -5.64 -15.51 21.74
N ARG A 492 -4.80 -16.55 21.64
CA ARG A 492 -4.87 -17.53 20.54
C ARG A 492 -6.20 -18.28 20.49
N ILE A 493 -6.81 -18.54 21.64
CA ILE A 493 -8.12 -19.22 21.71
C ILE A 493 -9.23 -18.23 21.37
N GLN A 494 -9.21 -17.04 21.97
CA GLN A 494 -10.25 -16.03 21.83
C GLN A 494 -10.34 -15.45 20.42
N TYR A 495 -9.20 -15.16 19.78
CA TYR A 495 -9.13 -14.54 18.45
C TYR A 495 -8.70 -15.53 17.37
N ARG A 496 -8.97 -16.82 17.56
CA ARG A 496 -8.53 -17.89 16.66
C ARG A 496 -8.83 -17.61 15.19
N GLU A 497 -10.06 -17.19 14.87
CA GLU A 497 -10.46 -16.90 13.49
C GLU A 497 -9.67 -15.74 12.87
N LEU A 498 -9.42 -14.65 13.61
CA LEU A 498 -8.59 -13.54 13.12
C LEU A 498 -7.14 -13.96 12.93
N ILE A 499 -6.62 -14.80 13.83
CA ILE A 499 -5.26 -15.32 13.72
C ILE A 499 -5.14 -16.23 12.50
N GLU A 500 -6.12 -17.11 12.24
CA GLU A 500 -6.13 -17.94 11.02
C GLU A 500 -6.17 -17.09 9.75
N ILE A 501 -6.97 -16.02 9.71
CA ILE A 501 -6.98 -15.06 8.58
C ILE A 501 -5.63 -14.36 8.44
N LEU A 502 -5.02 -13.92 9.55
CA LEU A 502 -3.70 -13.29 9.55
C LEU A 502 -2.61 -14.25 9.08
N GLU A 503 -2.65 -15.51 9.49
CA GLU A 503 -1.70 -16.54 9.06
C GLU A 503 -1.82 -16.80 7.56
N GLN A 504 -3.04 -16.87 7.03
CA GLN A 504 -3.26 -16.95 5.59
C GLN A 504 -2.73 -15.71 4.86
N ALA A 505 -3.00 -14.51 5.39
CA ALA A 505 -2.51 -13.26 4.83
C ALA A 505 -0.99 -13.08 4.94
N CYS A 506 -0.34 -13.73 5.90
CA CYS A 506 1.12 -13.72 6.07
C CYS A 506 1.81 -14.83 5.27
N ALA A 507 1.07 -15.86 4.86
CA ALA A 507 1.63 -17.00 4.14
C ALA A 507 2.32 -16.53 2.85
N ARG A 508 3.62 -16.81 2.74
CA ARG A 508 4.35 -16.59 1.50
C ARG A 508 4.08 -17.77 0.59
N GLU A 509 3.43 -17.53 -0.55
CA GLU A 509 3.43 -18.55 -1.60
C GLU A 509 4.89 -18.80 -2.03
N PRO A 510 5.32 -20.05 -2.18
CA PRO A 510 6.60 -20.34 -2.80
C PRO A 510 6.55 -19.81 -4.24
N GLY A 511 7.38 -18.80 -4.49
CA GLY A 511 7.47 -18.10 -5.78
C GLY A 511 8.03 -18.92 -6.93
#